data_AF-A0A8T0AQ85-F1
#
_entry.id   AF-A0A8T0AQ85-F1
#
_cell.length_a   1.000
_cell.length_b   1.000
_cell.length_c   1.000
_cell.angle_alpha   90.00
_cell.angle_beta   90.00
_cell.angle_gamma   90.00
#
_symmetry.space_group_name_H-M   'P 1'
#
loop_
_entity.id
_entity.type
_entity.pdbx_description
1 polymer ?
#
loop_
_entity_poly.entity_id
_entity_poly.type
_entity_poly.pdbx_seq_one_letter_code
_entity_poly.pdbx_strand_id
1 'polypeptide(L)' 'MMTGHTAMAEECSLRASIERFNARRYDATQRHSDLVPVDNCLQSVLGQNVPLPDDFHTTYDLWLEREVFSKPICWEELLQ' A
#
# COMPACT_ATOMS: atom_id res chain seq x y z
N MET A 1 2.25 30.85 32.20
CA MET A 1 2.13 29.38 32.09
C MET A 1 0.84 29.03 31.33
N MET A 2 0.80 29.25 30.02
CA MET A 2 -0.41 29.06 29.18
C MET A 2 -0.08 28.36 27.85
N THR A 3 0.83 27.39 27.89
CA THR A 3 1.26 26.61 26.72
C THR A 3 0.94 25.11 26.84
N GLY A 4 0.53 24.65 28.03
CA GLY A 4 0.20 23.23 28.28
C GLY A 4 -1.20 22.81 27.82
N HIS A 5 -2.20 23.71 27.86
CA HIS A 5 -3.58 23.36 27.52
C HIS A 5 -3.83 23.23 26.01
N THR A 6 -3.11 23.98 25.17
CA THR A 6 -3.23 23.90 23.70
C THR A 6 -2.58 22.63 23.16
N ALA A 7 -1.41 22.25 23.70
CA ALA A 7 -0.70 21.03 23.29
C ALA A 7 -1.50 19.75 23.58
N MET A 8 -2.18 19.68 24.74
CA MET A 8 -3.04 18.54 25.07
C MET A 8 -4.29 18.45 24.19
N ALA A 9 -4.86 19.59 23.79
CA ALA A 9 -6.01 19.63 22.88
C ALA A 9 -5.64 19.13 21.47
N GLU A 10 -4.46 19.52 20.98
CA GLU A 10 -3.92 19.05 19.70
C GLU A 10 -3.61 17.54 19.76
N GLU A 11 -2.95 17.06 20.82
CA GLU A 11 -2.69 15.62 21.01
C GLU A 11 -3.99 14.81 21.06
N CYS A 12 -5.01 15.30 21.78
CA CYS A 12 -6.29 14.64 21.89
C CYS A 12 -7.02 14.59 20.53
N SER A 13 -6.97 15.67 19.76
CA SER A 13 -7.53 15.72 18.39
C SER A 13 -6.82 14.75 17.43
N LEU A 14 -5.49 14.68 17.51
CA LEU A 14 -4.67 13.74 16.73
C LEU A 14 -4.99 12.30 17.11
N ARG A 15 -5.01 11.97 18.42
CA ARG A 15 -5.33 10.62 18.91
C ARG A 15 -6.72 10.19 18.44
N ALA A 16 -7.73 11.05 18.57
CA ALA A 16 -9.08 10.76 18.08
C ALA A 16 -9.14 10.56 16.56
N SER A 17 -8.35 11.31 15.80
CA SER A 17 -8.29 11.19 14.33
C SER A 17 -7.64 9.87 13.90
N ILE A 18 -6.56 9.48 14.57
CA ILE A 18 -5.86 8.20 14.34
C ILE A 18 -6.76 7.02 14.71
N GLU A 19 -7.41 7.05 15.87
CA GLU A 19 -8.32 6.00 16.32
C GLU A 19 -9.49 5.82 15.34
N ARG A 20 -10.11 6.92 14.87
CA ARG A 20 -11.16 6.84 13.84
C ARG A 20 -10.65 6.28 12.52
N PHE A 21 -9.45 6.65 12.08
CA PHE A 21 -8.85 6.09 10.86
C PHE A 21 -8.60 4.58 11.02
N ASN A 22 -8.00 4.18 12.13
CA ASN A 22 -7.69 2.78 12.41
C ASN A 22 -8.95 1.93 12.56
N ALA A 23 -9.99 2.43 13.23
CA ALA A 23 -11.27 1.76 13.31
C ALA A 23 -11.88 1.55 11.91
N ARG A 24 -11.93 2.57 11.05
CA ARG A 24 -12.44 2.40 9.68
C ARG A 24 -11.63 1.42 8.84
N ARG A 25 -10.30 1.41 8.99
CA ARG A 25 -9.37 0.66 8.12
C ARG A 25 -9.14 -0.78 8.59
N TYR A 26 -9.05 -0.98 9.90
CA TYR A 26 -8.57 -2.22 10.51
C TYR A 26 -9.60 -2.90 11.44
N ASP A 27 -10.74 -2.26 11.76
CA ASP A 27 -11.81 -2.97 12.46
C ASP A 27 -12.42 -4.04 11.54
N ALA A 28 -12.17 -5.30 11.88
CA ALA A 28 -12.64 -6.46 11.12
C ALA A 28 -14.18 -6.54 11.03
N THR A 29 -14.89 -5.81 11.90
CA THR A 29 -16.36 -5.72 11.98
C THR A 29 -16.92 -4.73 10.96
N GLN A 30 -16.15 -3.72 10.55
CA GLN A 30 -16.50 -2.72 9.52
C GLN A 30 -15.70 -2.94 8.23
N ARG A 31 -15.53 -4.21 7.83
CA ARG A 31 -15.00 -4.51 6.49
C ARG A 31 -16.02 -4.05 5.45
N HIS A 32 -15.88 -2.81 4.99
CA HIS A 32 -16.50 -2.35 3.75
C HIS A 32 -16.20 -3.40 2.68
N SER A 33 -17.23 -4.01 2.10
CA SER A 33 -17.10 -5.08 1.11
C SER A 33 -16.17 -4.67 -0.05
N ASP A 34 -16.15 -3.38 -0.36
CA ASP A 34 -15.32 -2.78 -1.42
C ASP A 34 -13.84 -2.62 -1.05
N LEU A 35 -13.49 -2.81 0.23
CA LEU A 35 -12.14 -2.62 0.78
C LEU A 35 -11.49 -3.94 1.24
N VAL A 36 -12.10 -5.08 0.91
CA VAL A 36 -11.53 -6.39 1.17
C VAL A 36 -10.41 -6.66 0.16
N PRO A 37 -9.30 -7.31 0.55
CA PRO A 37 -8.27 -7.73 -0.39
C PRO A 37 -8.89 -8.55 -1.53
N VAL A 38 -8.71 -8.08 -2.76
CA VAL A 38 -9.12 -8.79 -3.97
C VAL A 38 -7.94 -9.60 -4.48
N ASP A 39 -8.23 -10.74 -5.10
CA ASP A 39 -7.24 -11.46 -5.86
C ASP A 39 -6.81 -10.64 -7.08
N ASN A 40 -5.61 -10.07 -7.00
CA ASN A 40 -5.00 -9.31 -8.09
C ASN A 40 -4.04 -10.17 -8.92
N CYS A 41 -3.98 -11.48 -8.67
CA CYS A 41 -3.21 -12.37 -9.51
C CYS A 41 -3.93 -12.54 -10.84
N LEU A 42 -3.42 -11.88 -11.89
CA LEU A 42 -3.98 -11.93 -13.24
C LEU A 42 -4.23 -13.38 -13.72
N GLN A 43 -3.31 -14.28 -13.41
CA GLN A 43 -3.40 -15.70 -13.78
C GLN A 43 -4.57 -16.41 -13.07
N SER A 44 -4.80 -16.10 -11.80
CA SER A 44 -5.90 -16.64 -11.01
C SER A 44 -7.26 -16.11 -11.50
N VAL A 45 -7.36 -14.79 -11.73
CA VAL A 45 -8.58 -14.12 -12.22
C VAL A 45 -8.97 -14.61 -13.62
N LEU A 46 -8.00 -14.79 -14.51
CA LEU A 46 -8.25 -15.27 -15.88
C LEU A 46 -8.38 -16.80 -15.98
N GLY A 47 -8.17 -17.53 -14.88
CA GLY A 47 -8.17 -19.00 -14.86
C GLY A 47 -7.12 -19.61 -15.79
N GLN A 48 -6.04 -18.89 -16.09
CA GLN A 48 -5.02 -19.28 -17.05
C GLN A 48 -3.68 -19.43 -16.35
N ASN A 49 -3.11 -20.63 -16.40
CA ASN A 49 -1.74 -20.87 -15.99
C ASN A 49 -0.81 -20.65 -17.19
N VAL A 50 0.03 -19.62 -17.13
CA VAL A 50 1.03 -19.35 -18.16
C VAL A 50 2.36 -19.92 -17.66
N PRO A 51 2.89 -21.00 -18.26
CA PRO A 51 4.19 -21.51 -17.89
C PRO A 51 5.25 -20.46 -18.23
N LEU A 52 6.05 -20.10 -17.23
CA LEU A 52 7.16 -19.19 -17.44
C LEU A 52 8.34 -19.95 -18.08
N PRO A 53 9.11 -19.30 -18.96
CA PRO A 53 10.37 -19.86 -19.45
C PRO A 53 11.34 -20.21 -18.32
N ASP A 54 12.20 -21.21 -18.54
CA ASP A 54 13.16 -21.69 -17.53
C ASP A 54 14.13 -20.58 -17.06
N ASP A 55 14.43 -19.62 -17.94
CA ASP A 55 15.33 -18.50 -17.69
C ASP A 55 14.61 -17.23 -17.21
N PHE A 56 13.29 -17.28 -17.03
CA PHE A 56 12.49 -16.11 -16.70
C PHE A 56 12.98 -15.42 -15.43
N HIS A 57 13.26 -16.17 -14.37
CA HIS A 57 13.73 -15.62 -13.10
C HIS A 57 15.03 -14.81 -13.28
N THR A 58 16.02 -15.41 -13.94
CA THR A 58 17.31 -14.77 -14.19
C THR A 58 17.17 -13.51 -15.05
N THR A 59 16.35 -13.59 -16.11
CA THR A 59 16.13 -12.46 -17.01
C THR A 59 15.34 -11.33 -16.34
N TYR A 60 14.37 -11.69 -15.49
CA TYR A 60 13.57 -10.75 -14.72
C TYR A 60 14.40 -10.01 -13.66
N ASP A 61 15.27 -10.72 -12.94
CA ASP A 61 16.18 -10.12 -11.96
C ASP A 61 17.13 -9.11 -12.62
N LEU A 62 17.70 -9.47 -13.78
CA LEU A 62 18.55 -8.56 -14.55
C LEU A 62 17.78 -7.32 -15.04
N TRP A 63 16.52 -7.48 -15.43
CA TRP A 63 15.66 -6.37 -15.84
C TRP A 63 15.35 -5.44 -14.66
N LEU A 64 15.01 -5.99 -13.48
CA LEU A 64 14.75 -5.22 -12.28
C LEU A 64 15.94 -4.34 -11.90
N GLU A 65 17.14 -4.93 -11.87
CA GLU A 65 18.37 -4.18 -11.56
C GLU A 65 18.57 -3.01 -12.52
N ARG A 66 18.41 -3.22 -13.82
CA ARG A 66 18.69 -2.21 -14.84
C ARG A 66 17.62 -1.14 -14.97
N GLU A 67 16.35 -1.53 -14.94
CA GLU A 67 15.23 -0.68 -15.32
C GLU A 67 14.47 -0.11 -14.12
N VAL A 68 14.54 -0.79 -12.97
CA VAL A 68 13.82 -0.37 -11.77
C VAL A 68 14.79 0.19 -10.73
N PHE A 69 15.77 -0.60 -10.28
CA PHE A 69 16.64 -0.20 -9.17
C PHE A 69 17.71 0.82 -9.59
N SER A 70 18.27 0.67 -10.79
CA SER A 70 19.30 1.60 -11.30
C SER A 70 18.72 2.91 -11.84
N LYS A 71 17.39 3.04 -11.95
CA LYS A 71 16.74 4.25 -12.45
C LYS A 71 16.18 5.08 -11.29
N PRO A 72 16.43 6.40 -11.25
CA PRO A 72 15.77 7.27 -10.30
C PRO A 72 14.27 7.30 -10.60
N ILE A 73 13.45 6.82 -9.67
CA ILE A 73 11.99 6.83 -9.80
C ILE A 73 11.47 8.19 -9.32
N CYS A 74 10.85 8.96 -10.23
CA CYS A 74 10.11 10.17 -9.89
C CYS A 74 8.72 9.80 -9.38
N TRP A 75 8.61 9.53 -8.09
CA TRP A 75 7.34 9.13 -7.46
C TRP A 75 6.24 10.19 -7.59
N GLU A 76 6.62 11.45 -7.76
CA GLU A 76 5.72 12.60 -7.93
C GLU A 76 4.94 12.55 -9.25
N GLU A 77 5.54 12.00 -10.31
CA GLU A 77 4.87 11.80 -11.61
C GLU A 77 3.99 10.55 -11.63
N LEU A 78 4.26 9.59 -10.76
CA LEU A 78 3.61 8.27 -10.76
C LEU A 78 2.23 8.27 -10.09
N LEU A 79 1.92 9.31 -9.30
CA LEU A 79 0.69 9.45 -8.52
C LEU A 79 -0.31 10.48 -9.10
N GLN A 80 -0.08 10.97 -10.32
CA GLN A 80 -1.00 11.82 -11.07
C GLN A 80 -2.05 11.00 -11.83
#